data_AF-A0A4R0MYQ8-F1
#
_entry.id   AF-A0A4R0MYQ8-F1
#
_cell.length_a   1.000
_cell.length_b   1.000
_cell.length_c   1.000
_cell.angle_alpha   90.00
_cell.angle_beta   90.00
_cell.angle_gamma   90.00
#
_symmetry.space_group_name_H-M   'P 1'
#
loop_
_entity.id
_entity.type
_entity.pdbx_description
1 polymer ?
#
loop_
_entity_poly.entity_id
_entity_poly.type
_entity_poly.pdbx_seq_one_letter_code
_entity_poly.pdbx_strand_id
1 'polypeptide(L)'
;MKQLLKTNKITLTVVIAMISFLLFSCKKQEKVVPDPPHIIKLEIRGSTVNDTLQFVKSGKVIAESGKSEGEFGMNLLLTLDEPEAEIQIRKKGQTDILATRKIVADKFEQVIRCYYNGEKAYDETILLKFKGYSGSSTLQVLMDGRVICEGGNSVYYSPSEVNIGFEPNQKHQIQIRNKATNAILLTKEISGGEAIQNLRFYFDGFKVHESINFPKPSNPANILFTAKFTSALDVYNGPIDIVFFSGISTTKLYEHTATNIRIEIPTDGNFSQAIELPPAEKGITYSYKLVKRGTLNDLPYILTNELMPIKPESSYRIVDFRAGYTLMADIMDRKNVRTSGITKGTSFSVIETDIKFFFDN
;
A
#
# COMPACT_ATOMS: atom_id res chain seq x y z
N MET A 1 -110.53 -30.68 25.52
CA MET A 1 -109.19 -30.21 25.95
C MET A 1 -108.24 -30.27 24.74
N LYS A 2 -108.34 -29.29 23.83
CA LYS A 2 -107.45 -29.13 22.64
C LYS A 2 -106.84 -27.74 22.72
N GLN A 3 -105.80 -27.63 23.52
CA GLN A 3 -104.93 -26.46 23.63
C GLN A 3 -103.52 -27.00 23.83
N LEU A 4 -102.53 -26.31 23.27
CA LEU A 4 -101.10 -26.65 23.17
C LEU A 4 -100.72 -27.37 21.86
N LEU A 5 -100.56 -26.59 20.79
CA LEU A 5 -99.51 -26.75 19.76
C LEU A 5 -99.70 -25.66 18.70
N LYS A 6 -99.63 -24.39 19.11
CA LYS A 6 -99.70 -23.23 18.22
C LYS A 6 -98.63 -22.20 18.58
N THR A 7 -97.41 -22.66 18.85
CA THR A 7 -96.27 -21.79 19.18
C THR A 7 -94.98 -22.53 18.86
N ASN A 8 -94.63 -22.69 17.58
CA ASN A 8 -93.26 -23.11 17.22
C ASN A 8 -92.82 -22.88 15.76
N LYS A 9 -93.65 -22.30 14.88
CA LYS A 9 -93.23 -22.01 13.49
C LYS A 9 -92.59 -20.64 13.29
N ILE A 10 -92.98 -19.64 14.10
CA ILE A 10 -92.47 -18.26 13.96
C ILE A 10 -91.03 -18.15 14.49
N THR A 11 -90.71 -18.82 15.60
CA THR A 11 -89.38 -18.79 16.22
C THR A 11 -88.31 -19.48 15.35
N LEU A 12 -88.64 -20.60 14.71
CA LEU A 12 -87.70 -21.32 13.85
C LEU A 12 -87.34 -20.53 12.57
N THR A 13 -88.30 -19.79 12.02
CA THR A 13 -88.11 -19.01 10.79
C THR A 13 -87.21 -17.80 11.03
N VAL A 14 -87.34 -17.14 12.18
CA VAL A 14 -86.49 -15.99 12.57
C VAL A 14 -85.05 -16.42 12.82
N VAL A 15 -84.83 -17.59 13.43
CA VAL A 15 -83.48 -18.13 13.69
C VAL A 15 -82.76 -18.51 12.38
N ILE A 16 -83.45 -19.13 11.43
CA ILE A 16 -82.87 -19.48 10.12
C ILE A 16 -82.55 -18.21 9.30
N ALA A 17 -83.40 -17.18 9.36
CA ALA A 17 -83.15 -15.91 8.68
C ALA A 17 -81.94 -15.15 9.27
N MET A 18 -81.75 -15.18 10.60
CA MET A 18 -80.57 -14.58 11.26
C MET A 18 -79.27 -15.31 10.91
N ILE A 19 -79.26 -16.65 10.89
CA ILE A 19 -78.08 -17.44 10.53
C ILE A 19 -77.71 -17.20 9.05
N SER A 20 -78.70 -17.07 8.17
CA SER A 20 -78.47 -16.77 6.75
C SER A 20 -77.85 -15.38 6.55
N PHE A 21 -78.28 -14.36 7.32
CA PHE A 21 -77.69 -13.02 7.26
C PHE A 21 -76.25 -12.96 7.80
N LEU A 22 -75.91 -13.81 8.78
CA LEU A 22 -74.55 -13.90 9.32
C LEU A 22 -73.57 -14.56 8.33
N LEU A 23 -74.03 -15.47 7.47
CA LEU A 23 -73.18 -16.13 6.46
C LEU A 23 -72.88 -15.25 5.23
N PHE A 24 -73.62 -14.15 5.03
CA PHE A 24 -73.36 -13.16 3.98
C PHE A 24 -72.62 -11.90 4.49
N SER A 25 -72.26 -11.85 5.76
CA SER A 25 -71.47 -10.74 6.31
C SER A 25 -69.98 -10.91 5.99
N CYS A 26 -69.50 -10.09 5.07
CA CYS A 26 -68.09 -9.73 4.85
C CYS A 26 -67.11 -10.86 4.49
N LYS A 27 -67.13 -11.30 3.23
CA LYS A 27 -65.86 -11.58 2.55
C LYS A 27 -65.22 -10.24 2.21
N LYS A 28 -64.38 -9.72 3.11
CA LYS A 28 -63.41 -8.67 2.78
C LYS A 28 -62.49 -9.27 1.72
N GLN A 29 -62.79 -9.00 0.46
CA GLN A 29 -61.88 -9.30 -0.64
C GLN A 29 -60.65 -8.42 -0.42
N GLU A 30 -59.59 -9.00 0.12
CA GLU A 30 -58.27 -8.37 0.04
C GLU A 30 -57.96 -8.20 -1.44
N LYS A 31 -57.67 -6.97 -1.85
CA LYS A 31 -57.14 -6.71 -3.19
C LYS A 31 -55.83 -7.49 -3.29
N VAL A 32 -55.87 -8.63 -3.98
CA VAL A 32 -54.68 -9.30 -4.48
C VAL A 32 -54.04 -8.30 -5.44
N VAL A 33 -52.96 -7.67 -4.99
CA VAL A 33 -52.08 -6.92 -5.90
C VAL A 33 -51.42 -7.98 -6.78
N PRO A 34 -51.63 -7.97 -8.11
CA PRO A 34 -51.23 -9.07 -8.98
C PRO A 34 -49.74 -9.39 -8.95
N ASP A 35 -48.90 -8.42 -8.56
CA ASP A 35 -47.51 -8.62 -8.21
C ASP A 35 -47.15 -7.70 -7.04
N PRO A 36 -46.90 -8.23 -5.83
CA PRO A 36 -46.43 -7.40 -4.73
C PRO A 36 -45.05 -6.83 -5.10
N PRO A 37 -44.81 -5.52 -4.87
CA PRO A 37 -43.53 -4.89 -5.17
C PRO A 37 -42.40 -5.63 -4.45
N HIS A 38 -41.36 -5.97 -5.20
CA HIS A 38 -40.20 -6.63 -4.63
C HIS A 38 -39.36 -5.61 -3.88
N ILE A 39 -39.21 -5.80 -2.56
CA ILE A 39 -38.36 -4.97 -1.72
C ILE A 39 -36.99 -5.62 -1.65
N ILE A 40 -35.95 -4.86 -1.93
CA ILE A 40 -34.55 -5.27 -1.72
C ILE A 40 -33.85 -4.31 -0.75
N LYS A 41 -32.84 -4.83 -0.06
CA LYS A 41 -31.86 -4.12 0.74
C LYS A 41 -30.56 -4.07 -0.05
N LEU A 42 -30.22 -2.88 -0.53
CA LEU A 42 -29.02 -2.60 -1.31
C LEU A 42 -27.97 -1.94 -0.42
N GLU A 43 -26.82 -2.59 -0.26
CA GLU A 43 -25.60 -1.95 0.24
C GLU A 43 -24.82 -1.42 -0.96
N ILE A 44 -24.44 -0.14 -0.92
CA ILE A 44 -23.48 0.43 -1.87
C ILE A 44 -22.25 0.82 -1.06
N ARG A 45 -21.08 0.31 -1.45
CA ARG A 45 -19.82 0.61 -0.78
C ARG A 45 -18.65 0.73 -1.73
N GLY A 46 -17.64 1.46 -1.33
CA GLY A 46 -16.40 1.58 -2.08
C GLY A 46 -15.63 2.85 -1.75
N SER A 47 -14.92 3.41 -2.72
CA SER A 47 -14.13 4.62 -2.51
C SER A 47 -14.07 5.50 -3.76
N THR A 48 -13.80 6.78 -3.54
CA THR A 48 -13.69 7.81 -4.58
C THR A 48 -12.47 8.69 -4.32
N VAL A 49 -11.92 9.27 -5.39
CA VAL A 49 -10.78 10.20 -5.36
C VAL A 49 -11.20 11.51 -6.02
N ASN A 50 -11.14 12.60 -5.25
CA ASN A 50 -11.44 13.98 -5.66
C ASN A 50 -12.81 14.25 -6.33
N ASP A 51 -13.78 13.33 -6.26
CA ASP A 51 -15.11 13.47 -6.84
C ASP A 51 -16.21 12.91 -5.93
N THR A 52 -17.43 13.45 -6.03
CA THR A 52 -18.64 12.84 -5.45
C THR A 52 -19.38 12.06 -6.52
N LEU A 53 -19.71 10.80 -6.24
CA LEU A 53 -20.49 9.94 -7.12
C LEU A 53 -21.98 10.00 -6.77
N GLN A 54 -22.82 9.93 -7.80
CA GLN A 54 -24.26 9.74 -7.71
C GLN A 54 -24.63 8.36 -8.21
N PHE A 55 -25.52 7.69 -7.47
CA PHE A 55 -26.13 6.42 -7.85
C PHE A 55 -27.57 6.70 -8.28
N VAL A 56 -27.91 6.34 -9.50
CA VAL A 56 -29.15 6.74 -10.17
C VAL A 56 -29.95 5.52 -10.58
N LYS A 57 -31.22 5.44 -10.15
CA LYS A 57 -32.19 4.43 -10.59
C LYS A 57 -33.32 5.13 -11.31
N SER A 58 -33.62 4.71 -12.56
CA SER A 58 -34.73 5.27 -13.34
C SER A 58 -34.71 6.81 -13.41
N GLY A 59 -33.51 7.39 -13.61
CA GLY A 59 -33.30 8.85 -13.67
C GLY A 59 -33.30 9.59 -12.33
N LYS A 60 -33.57 8.92 -11.21
CA LYS A 60 -33.56 9.52 -9.87
C LYS A 60 -32.29 9.16 -9.11
N VAL A 61 -31.64 10.16 -8.50
CA VAL A 61 -30.52 9.92 -7.58
C VAL A 61 -31.07 9.25 -6.33
N ILE A 62 -30.64 8.02 -6.08
CA ILE A 62 -31.02 7.23 -4.91
C ILE A 62 -29.98 7.33 -3.79
N ALA A 63 -28.75 7.76 -4.12
CA ALA A 63 -27.63 7.77 -3.20
C ALA A 63 -26.45 8.63 -3.71
N GLU A 64 -25.61 9.11 -2.78
CA GLU A 64 -24.38 9.85 -3.09
C GLU A 64 -23.22 9.36 -2.21
N SER A 65 -21.99 9.28 -2.76
CA SER A 65 -20.81 8.73 -2.05
C SER A 65 -20.26 9.60 -0.90
N GLY A 66 -20.91 10.72 -0.56
CA GLY A 66 -20.40 11.67 0.43
C GLY A 66 -19.31 12.60 -0.11
N LYS A 67 -18.39 13.07 0.75
CA LYS A 67 -17.31 14.01 0.38
C LYS A 67 -16.46 13.47 -0.79
N SER A 68 -15.74 14.37 -1.44
CA SER A 68 -15.01 14.10 -2.69
C SER A 68 -13.89 13.05 -2.58
N GLU A 69 -13.47 12.63 -1.39
CA GLU A 69 -12.38 11.66 -1.24
C GLU A 69 -12.63 10.72 -0.07
N GLY A 70 -12.28 9.45 -0.26
CA GLY A 70 -12.26 8.43 0.79
C GLY A 70 -13.26 7.29 0.56
N GLU A 71 -13.40 6.45 1.58
CA GLU A 71 -14.34 5.34 1.60
C GLU A 71 -15.77 5.81 1.88
N PHE A 72 -16.73 5.10 1.31
CA PHE A 72 -18.15 5.32 1.52
C PHE A 72 -18.91 4.01 1.67
N GLY A 73 -19.99 4.07 2.44
CA GLY A 73 -20.91 2.97 2.64
C GLY A 73 -22.32 3.52 2.90
N MET A 74 -23.32 2.94 2.24
CA MET A 74 -24.71 3.34 2.37
C MET A 74 -25.62 2.12 2.24
N ASN A 75 -26.71 2.13 2.98
CA ASN A 75 -27.71 1.08 2.98
C ASN A 75 -29.05 1.68 2.54
N LEU A 76 -29.68 1.06 1.54
CA LEU A 76 -30.92 1.53 0.93
C LEU A 76 -31.93 0.40 0.94
N LEU A 77 -33.20 0.74 1.20
CA LEU A 77 -34.32 -0.13 0.87
C LEU A 77 -34.94 0.37 -0.43
N LEU A 78 -34.97 -0.47 -1.46
CA LEU A 78 -35.47 -0.12 -2.77
C LEU A 78 -36.62 -1.04 -3.17
N THR A 79 -37.58 -0.46 -3.87
CA THR A 79 -38.64 -1.20 -4.55
C THR A 79 -38.26 -1.43 -6.00
N LEU A 80 -38.44 -2.68 -6.45
CA LEU A 80 -38.29 -3.13 -7.81
C LEU A 80 -39.67 -3.54 -8.36
N ASP A 81 -40.11 -2.77 -9.36
CA ASP A 81 -41.35 -3.03 -10.09
C ASP A 81 -41.14 -4.05 -11.23
N GLU A 82 -39.88 -4.31 -11.58
CA GLU A 82 -39.45 -5.27 -12.61
C GLU A 82 -38.50 -6.31 -11.99
N PRO A 83 -38.35 -7.50 -12.60
CA PRO A 83 -37.46 -8.55 -12.10
C PRO A 83 -36.00 -8.10 -11.96
N GLU A 84 -35.60 -7.10 -12.75
CA GLU A 84 -34.25 -6.56 -12.78
C GLU A 84 -34.31 -5.04 -12.94
N ALA A 85 -33.32 -4.32 -12.40
CA ALA A 85 -33.15 -2.91 -12.67
C ALA A 85 -31.67 -2.54 -12.73
N GLU A 86 -31.40 -1.34 -13.25
CA GLU A 86 -30.06 -0.79 -13.34
C GLU A 86 -29.86 0.37 -12.38
N ILE A 87 -28.70 0.37 -11.73
CA ILE A 87 -28.14 1.49 -11.00
C ILE A 87 -27.00 2.06 -11.84
N GLN A 88 -27.17 3.29 -12.29
CA GLN A 88 -26.13 4.04 -13.01
C GLN A 88 -25.28 4.83 -12.02
N ILE A 89 -23.97 4.84 -12.24
CA ILE A 89 -22.99 5.56 -11.44
C ILE A 89 -22.44 6.70 -12.30
N ARG A 90 -22.47 7.93 -11.78
CA ARG A 90 -21.95 9.12 -12.48
C ARG A 90 -21.35 10.12 -11.51
N LYS A 91 -20.53 11.06 -12.00
CA LYS A 91 -20.09 12.18 -11.17
C LYS A 91 -21.28 13.10 -10.84
N LYS A 92 -21.28 13.68 -9.65
CA LYS A 92 -22.29 14.66 -9.24
C LYS A 92 -22.31 15.85 -10.19
N GLY A 93 -23.50 16.18 -10.70
CA GLY A 93 -23.70 17.28 -11.65
C GLY A 93 -23.31 16.95 -13.10
N GLN A 94 -22.85 15.73 -13.39
CA GLN A 94 -22.59 15.27 -14.75
C GLN A 94 -23.67 14.29 -15.23
N THR A 95 -23.78 14.16 -16.55
CA THR A 95 -24.71 13.21 -17.19
C THR A 95 -24.03 11.94 -17.66
N ASP A 96 -22.70 11.95 -17.80
CA ASP A 96 -21.94 10.81 -18.31
C ASP A 96 -21.95 9.66 -17.31
N ILE A 97 -22.34 8.49 -17.80
CA ILE A 97 -22.40 7.28 -16.99
C ILE A 97 -21.02 6.63 -16.95
N LEU A 98 -20.45 6.54 -15.76
CA LEU A 98 -19.15 5.92 -15.50
C LEU A 98 -19.25 4.39 -15.47
N ALA A 99 -20.39 3.89 -14.98
CA ALA A 99 -20.64 2.47 -14.80
C ALA A 99 -22.15 2.21 -14.62
N THR A 100 -22.58 1.00 -14.99
CA THR A 100 -23.93 0.50 -14.75
C THR A 100 -23.85 -0.81 -13.96
N ARG A 101 -24.75 -0.97 -12.99
CA ARG A 101 -24.84 -2.15 -12.13
C ARG A 101 -26.24 -2.70 -12.14
N LYS A 102 -26.34 -4.01 -12.31
CA LYS A 102 -27.62 -4.72 -12.31
C LYS A 102 -28.00 -5.14 -10.89
N ILE A 103 -29.25 -4.92 -10.54
CA ILE A 103 -29.88 -5.43 -9.32
C ILE A 103 -31.10 -6.28 -9.70
N VAL A 104 -31.41 -7.29 -8.90
CA VAL A 104 -32.44 -8.28 -9.22
C VAL A 104 -33.45 -8.42 -8.07
N ALA A 105 -34.72 -8.62 -8.40
CA ALA A 105 -35.82 -8.68 -7.44
C ALA A 105 -35.82 -9.95 -6.56
N ASP A 106 -35.21 -11.03 -7.04
CA ASP A 106 -35.14 -12.34 -6.38
C ASP A 106 -34.09 -12.40 -5.24
N LYS A 107 -33.24 -11.38 -5.10
CA LYS A 107 -32.23 -11.27 -4.04
C LYS A 107 -32.55 -10.13 -3.09
N PHE A 108 -33.03 -10.48 -1.90
CA PHE A 108 -33.34 -9.49 -0.86
C PHE A 108 -32.12 -8.67 -0.45
N GLU A 109 -30.94 -9.26 -0.26
CA GLU A 109 -29.71 -8.52 0.07
C GLU A 109 -28.74 -8.52 -1.11
N GLN A 110 -28.30 -7.33 -1.54
CA GLN A 110 -27.38 -7.15 -2.66
C GLN A 110 -26.34 -6.08 -2.32
N VAL A 111 -25.13 -6.25 -2.87
CA VAL A 111 -24.02 -5.31 -2.66
C VAL A 111 -23.54 -4.81 -4.00
N ILE A 112 -23.55 -3.49 -4.20
CA ILE A 112 -22.81 -2.82 -5.27
C ILE A 112 -21.48 -2.35 -4.71
N ARG A 113 -20.40 -2.81 -5.33
CA ARG A 113 -19.04 -2.28 -5.09
C ARG A 113 -18.72 -1.24 -6.15
N CYS A 114 -18.07 -0.15 -5.72
CA CYS A 114 -17.65 0.90 -6.63
C CYS A 114 -16.33 1.53 -6.18
N TYR A 115 -15.24 1.19 -6.86
CA TYR A 115 -13.98 1.91 -6.74
C TYR A 115 -13.84 2.90 -7.89
N TYR A 116 -13.62 4.17 -7.58
CA TYR A 116 -13.48 5.21 -8.60
C TYR A 116 -12.13 5.91 -8.49
N ASN A 117 -11.38 5.91 -9.60
CA ASN A 117 -10.00 6.40 -9.67
C ASN A 117 -9.85 7.84 -10.21
N GLY A 118 -10.95 8.57 -10.40
CA GLY A 118 -10.95 9.90 -11.04
C GLY A 118 -11.35 9.89 -12.52
N GLU A 119 -11.42 8.71 -13.15
CA GLU A 119 -11.79 8.56 -14.56
C GLU A 119 -12.87 7.49 -14.77
N LYS A 120 -12.72 6.31 -14.16
CA LYS A 120 -13.61 5.15 -14.35
C LYS A 120 -14.02 4.53 -13.01
N ALA A 121 -15.22 3.96 -12.97
CA ALA A 121 -15.76 3.25 -11.83
C ALA A 121 -15.67 1.72 -12.05
N TYR A 122 -15.04 1.03 -11.12
CA TYR A 122 -14.73 -0.40 -11.17
C TYR A 122 -15.55 -1.18 -10.15
N ASP A 123 -15.88 -2.42 -10.49
CA ASP A 123 -16.54 -3.38 -9.59
C ASP A 123 -15.59 -4.00 -8.57
N GLU A 124 -14.35 -4.18 -9.00
CA GLU A 124 -13.33 -4.86 -8.25
C GLU A 124 -12.07 -4.02 -8.18
N THR A 125 -11.30 -4.29 -7.14
CA THR A 125 -9.97 -3.73 -6.96
C THR A 125 -9.02 -4.86 -6.68
N ILE A 126 -7.78 -4.69 -7.12
CA ILE A 126 -6.67 -5.46 -6.59
C ILE A 126 -5.80 -4.56 -5.71
N LEU A 127 -5.26 -5.14 -4.65
CA LEU A 127 -4.33 -4.46 -3.77
C LEU A 127 -2.91 -4.76 -4.23
N LEU A 128 -2.22 -3.76 -4.78
CA LEU A 128 -0.80 -3.84 -5.06
C LEU A 128 -0.03 -3.56 -3.77
N LYS A 129 0.73 -4.53 -3.27
CA LYS A 129 1.60 -4.37 -2.11
C LYS A 129 3.05 -4.21 -2.57
N PHE A 130 3.70 -3.17 -2.07
CA PHE A 130 5.09 -2.84 -2.38
C PHE A 130 5.98 -3.16 -1.19
N LYS A 131 7.02 -3.96 -1.44
CA LYS A 131 8.12 -4.16 -0.52
C LYS A 131 9.42 -3.97 -1.29
N GLY A 132 9.97 -2.76 -1.26
CA GLY A 132 11.15 -2.49 -2.05
C GLY A 132 12.06 -1.42 -1.52
N TYR A 133 13.31 -1.47 -1.98
CA TYR A 133 14.34 -0.49 -1.71
C TYR A 133 14.51 0.42 -2.93
N SER A 134 14.52 1.74 -2.69
CA SER A 134 14.70 2.77 -3.73
C SER A 134 15.92 3.67 -3.49
N GLY A 135 16.58 3.53 -2.34
CA GLY A 135 17.66 4.41 -1.90
C GLY A 135 17.24 5.88 -1.89
N SER A 136 18.11 6.74 -2.42
CA SER A 136 17.85 8.18 -2.58
C SER A 136 17.00 8.54 -3.80
N SER A 137 16.61 7.56 -4.64
CA SER A 137 15.84 7.82 -5.85
C SER A 137 14.35 7.81 -5.58
N THR A 138 13.62 8.63 -6.36
CA THR A 138 12.17 8.54 -6.46
C THR A 138 11.79 7.61 -7.61
N LEU A 139 11.06 6.56 -7.30
CA LEU A 139 10.49 5.64 -8.28
C LEU A 139 8.99 5.90 -8.43
N GLN A 140 8.49 5.71 -9.64
CA GLN A 140 7.08 5.78 -9.97
C GLN A 140 6.60 4.41 -10.38
N VAL A 141 5.41 4.03 -9.91
CA VAL A 141 4.71 2.84 -10.39
C VAL A 141 3.64 3.30 -11.35
N LEU A 142 3.65 2.71 -12.55
CA LEU A 142 2.70 3.01 -13.61
C LEU A 142 1.83 1.78 -13.87
N MET A 143 0.57 2.02 -14.22
CA MET A 143 -0.34 1.03 -14.80
C MET A 143 -0.74 1.51 -16.18
N ASP A 144 -0.45 0.72 -17.21
CA ASP A 144 -0.70 1.03 -18.63
C ASP A 144 -0.21 2.43 -19.02
N GLY A 145 0.99 2.79 -18.55
CA GLY A 145 1.63 4.08 -18.84
C GLY A 145 1.15 5.26 -17.99
N ARG A 146 0.20 5.07 -17.07
CA ARG A 146 -0.28 6.11 -16.14
C ARG A 146 0.30 5.91 -14.75
N VAL A 147 0.80 6.98 -14.13
CA VAL A 147 1.34 6.93 -12.75
C VAL A 147 0.19 6.67 -11.78
N ILE A 148 0.28 5.56 -11.04
CA ILE A 148 -0.69 5.20 -9.99
C ILE A 148 -0.17 5.52 -8.59
N CYS A 149 1.15 5.51 -8.39
CA CYS A 149 1.79 6.03 -7.20
C CYS A 149 3.24 6.38 -7.47
N GLU A 150 3.81 7.14 -6.54
CA GLU A 150 5.24 7.43 -6.50
C GLU A 150 5.75 7.32 -5.08
N GLY A 151 7.02 6.95 -4.97
CA GLY A 151 7.63 6.68 -3.69
C GLY A 151 9.15 6.62 -3.73
N GLY A 152 9.74 6.72 -2.56
CA GLY A 152 11.19 6.61 -2.38
C GLY A 152 11.78 7.79 -1.64
N ASN A 153 13.03 8.13 -1.96
CA ASN A 153 13.90 9.04 -1.17
C ASN A 153 14.11 8.57 0.28
N SER A 154 13.87 7.28 0.54
CA SER A 154 13.95 6.63 1.84
C SER A 154 14.38 5.17 1.65
N VAL A 155 14.78 4.51 2.75
CA VAL A 155 15.16 3.09 2.76
C VAL A 155 14.10 2.22 2.09
N TYR A 156 12.84 2.52 2.38
CA TYR A 156 11.69 1.76 1.92
C TYR A 156 10.92 2.57 0.88
N TYR A 157 10.45 1.89 -0.15
CA TYR A 157 9.44 2.46 -1.02
C TYR A 157 8.16 2.70 -0.22
N SER A 158 7.67 3.93 -0.25
CA SER A 158 6.40 4.34 0.33
C SER A 158 5.64 5.12 -0.73
N PRO A 159 4.41 4.74 -1.10
CA PRO A 159 3.47 3.93 -0.31
C PRO A 159 3.77 2.43 -0.30
N SER A 160 3.41 1.75 0.79
CA SER A 160 3.55 0.29 0.92
C SER A 160 2.44 -0.49 0.22
N GLU A 161 1.32 0.16 -0.12
CA GLU A 161 0.24 -0.46 -0.87
C GLU A 161 -0.64 0.57 -1.59
N VAL A 162 -1.29 0.14 -2.68
CA VAL A 162 -2.25 0.93 -3.46
C VAL A 162 -3.37 0.02 -3.95
N ASN A 163 -4.61 0.46 -3.78
CA ASN A 163 -5.76 -0.14 -4.44
C ASN A 163 -5.85 0.36 -5.88
N ILE A 164 -5.98 -0.56 -6.83
CA ILE A 164 -6.22 -0.23 -8.24
C ILE A 164 -7.53 -0.87 -8.70
N GLY A 165 -8.32 -0.11 -9.45
CA GLY A 165 -9.54 -0.61 -10.07
C GLY A 165 -9.21 -1.61 -11.17
N PHE A 166 -9.96 -2.70 -11.23
CA PHE A 166 -9.67 -3.82 -12.12
C PHE A 166 -10.95 -4.35 -12.75
N GLU A 167 -10.91 -4.71 -14.04
CA GLU A 167 -12.02 -5.42 -14.71
C GLU A 167 -11.72 -6.93 -14.80
N PRO A 168 -12.69 -7.80 -14.51
CA PRO A 168 -12.49 -9.24 -14.60
C PRO A 168 -11.93 -9.66 -15.97
N ASN A 169 -10.94 -10.56 -15.96
CA ASN A 169 -10.28 -11.09 -17.15
C ASN A 169 -9.45 -10.09 -17.98
N GLN A 170 -9.28 -8.84 -17.53
CA GLN A 170 -8.28 -7.95 -18.11
C GLN A 170 -6.88 -8.26 -17.58
N LYS A 171 -5.89 -7.89 -18.38
CA LYS A 171 -4.48 -7.90 -18.03
C LYS A 171 -4.01 -6.46 -18.12
N HIS A 172 -3.27 -6.03 -17.11
CA HIS A 172 -2.68 -4.70 -17.08
C HIS A 172 -1.17 -4.81 -17.02
N GLN A 173 -0.49 -3.83 -17.59
CA GLN A 173 0.95 -3.72 -17.50
C GLN A 173 1.30 -2.80 -16.34
N ILE A 174 2.02 -3.33 -15.35
CA ILE A 174 2.67 -2.54 -14.31
C ILE A 174 4.12 -2.26 -14.71
N GLN A 175 4.55 -1.02 -14.52
CA GLN A 175 5.94 -0.61 -14.73
C GLN A 175 6.49 0.09 -13.50
N ILE A 176 7.79 -0.09 -13.23
CA ILE A 176 8.53 0.76 -12.29
C ILE A 176 9.44 1.67 -13.11
N ARG A 177 9.37 2.98 -12.89
CA ARG A 177 10.13 4.01 -13.61
C ARG A 177 10.94 4.86 -12.65
N ASN A 178 12.17 5.20 -13.02
CA ASN A 178 12.93 6.24 -12.32
C ASN A 178 12.36 7.62 -12.69
N LYS A 179 11.89 8.40 -11.71
CA LYS A 179 11.27 9.72 -11.95
C LYS A 179 12.24 10.73 -12.57
N ALA A 180 13.51 10.70 -12.18
CA ALA A 180 14.51 11.68 -12.62
C ALA A 180 14.92 11.46 -14.09
N THR A 181 15.05 10.20 -14.51
CA THR A 181 15.52 9.85 -15.85
C THR A 181 14.42 9.42 -16.81
N ASN A 182 13.20 9.20 -16.31
CA ASN A 182 12.08 8.56 -17.01
C ASN A 182 12.38 7.14 -17.54
N ALA A 183 13.48 6.51 -17.12
CA ALA A 183 13.82 5.16 -17.53
C ALA A 183 12.86 4.13 -16.91
N ILE A 184 12.27 3.26 -17.74
CA ILE A 184 11.50 2.10 -17.29
C ILE A 184 12.50 1.05 -16.81
N LEU A 185 12.41 0.68 -15.53
CA LEU A 185 13.33 -0.22 -14.84
C LEU A 185 12.77 -1.64 -14.72
N LEU A 186 11.45 -1.76 -14.69
CA LEU A 186 10.73 -3.03 -14.62
C LEU A 186 9.44 -2.92 -15.41
N THR A 187 9.02 -4.02 -16.02
CA THR A 187 7.71 -4.18 -16.64
C THR A 187 7.17 -5.56 -16.31
N LYS A 188 5.92 -5.63 -15.83
CA LYS A 188 5.26 -6.85 -15.39
C LYS A 188 3.80 -6.84 -15.82
N GLU A 189 3.27 -8.01 -16.17
CA GLU A 189 1.84 -8.20 -16.39
C GLU A 189 1.18 -8.63 -15.08
N ILE A 190 0.04 -8.02 -14.75
CA ILE A 190 -0.83 -8.43 -13.64
C ILE A 190 -2.21 -8.81 -14.20
N SER A 191 -2.87 -9.75 -13.53
CA SER A 191 -4.23 -10.16 -13.87
C SER A 191 -5.13 -10.10 -12.64
N GLY A 192 -6.42 -9.86 -12.87
CA GLY A 192 -7.41 -9.63 -11.81
C GLY A 192 -7.84 -10.88 -11.05
N GLY A 193 -7.31 -12.05 -11.43
CA GLY A 193 -7.62 -13.30 -10.75
C GLY A 193 -7.10 -13.37 -9.31
N GLU A 194 -6.14 -12.52 -8.94
CA GLU A 194 -5.60 -12.45 -7.59
C GLU A 194 -5.89 -11.08 -6.96
N ALA A 195 -6.61 -11.08 -5.83
CA ALA A 195 -6.99 -9.86 -5.13
C ALA A 195 -5.80 -9.09 -4.53
N ILE A 196 -4.64 -9.74 -4.34
CA ILE A 196 -3.42 -9.13 -3.81
C ILE A 196 -2.26 -9.48 -4.74
N GLN A 197 -1.57 -8.44 -5.22
CA GLN A 197 -0.39 -8.56 -6.07
C GLN A 197 0.83 -8.00 -5.34
N ASN A 198 1.82 -8.85 -5.08
CA ASN A 198 3.03 -8.45 -4.38
C ASN A 198 4.11 -8.01 -5.38
N LEU A 199 4.53 -6.75 -5.29
CA LEU A 199 5.69 -6.21 -5.97
C LEU A 199 6.84 -6.07 -4.99
N ARG A 200 7.80 -6.97 -5.14
CA ARG A 200 9.06 -6.95 -4.39
C ARG A 200 10.17 -6.54 -5.32
N PHE A 201 10.98 -5.59 -4.88
CA PHE A 201 12.07 -5.11 -5.72
C PHE A 201 13.20 -4.47 -4.94
N TYR A 202 14.37 -4.48 -5.56
CA TYR A 202 15.52 -3.72 -5.11
C TYR A 202 16.05 -2.88 -6.27
N PHE A 203 16.16 -1.57 -6.07
CA PHE A 203 16.78 -0.67 -7.04
C PHE A 203 18.25 -0.42 -6.66
N ASP A 204 19.17 -0.82 -7.53
CA ASP A 204 20.61 -0.68 -7.28
C ASP A 204 21.17 0.72 -7.60
N GLY A 205 20.39 1.56 -8.29
CA GLY A 205 20.80 2.85 -8.85
C GLY A 205 20.69 2.91 -10.37
N PHE A 206 20.66 1.75 -11.03
CA PHE A 206 20.58 1.60 -12.48
C PHE A 206 19.41 0.73 -12.92
N LYS A 207 19.12 -0.35 -12.20
CA LYS A 207 18.10 -1.36 -12.54
C LYS A 207 17.30 -1.79 -11.31
N VAL A 208 16.09 -2.25 -11.58
CA VAL A 208 15.25 -2.94 -10.59
C VAL A 208 15.49 -4.44 -10.70
N HIS A 209 15.69 -5.08 -9.55
CA HIS A 209 15.80 -6.51 -9.41
C HIS A 209 14.58 -7.04 -8.65
N GLU A 210 13.80 -7.93 -9.27
CA GLU A 210 12.65 -8.62 -8.65
C GLU A 210 13.08 -9.83 -7.81
N SER A 211 14.27 -10.35 -8.08
CA SER A 211 14.96 -11.30 -7.23
C SER A 211 16.44 -10.98 -7.26
N ILE A 212 17.10 -11.19 -6.13
CA ILE A 212 18.56 -11.13 -6.08
C ILE A 212 19.02 -12.39 -5.37
N ASN A 213 19.93 -13.12 -6.02
CA ASN A 213 20.72 -14.13 -5.34
C ASN A 213 21.75 -13.40 -4.48
N PHE A 214 21.37 -13.03 -3.27
CA PHE A 214 22.34 -12.45 -2.36
C PHE A 214 23.34 -13.52 -1.95
N PRO A 215 24.65 -13.21 -2.00
CA PRO A 215 25.62 -14.07 -1.38
C PRO A 215 25.26 -14.22 0.10
N LYS A 216 25.09 -15.47 0.52
CA LYS A 216 25.05 -15.82 1.94
C LYS A 216 26.48 -15.86 2.44
N PRO A 217 26.73 -15.52 3.72
CA PRO A 217 28.05 -15.77 4.27
C PRO A 217 28.35 -17.27 4.18
N SER A 218 29.55 -17.59 3.69
CA SER A 218 30.06 -18.95 3.56
C SER A 218 30.10 -19.63 4.93
N ASN A 219 30.39 -18.86 5.99
CA ASN A 219 30.20 -19.28 7.37
C ASN A 219 28.91 -18.68 7.96
N PRO A 220 27.92 -19.49 8.36
CA PRO A 220 26.68 -18.99 8.97
C PRO A 220 26.86 -18.18 10.26
N ALA A 221 27.99 -18.31 10.95
CA ALA A 221 28.32 -17.49 12.12
C ALA A 221 28.74 -16.05 11.77
N ASN A 222 29.16 -15.82 10.52
CA ASN A 222 29.59 -14.52 10.03
C ASN A 222 28.38 -13.68 9.57
N ILE A 223 28.61 -12.38 9.42
CA ILE A 223 27.73 -11.50 8.65
C ILE A 223 28.42 -11.13 7.35
N LEU A 224 27.66 -11.02 6.27
CA LEU A 224 28.16 -10.53 4.99
C LEU A 224 27.89 -9.03 4.92
N PHE A 225 28.92 -8.20 4.73
CA PHE A 225 28.81 -6.74 4.70
C PHE A 225 29.17 -6.21 3.32
N THR A 226 28.32 -5.35 2.77
CA THR A 226 28.61 -4.56 1.57
C THR A 226 28.17 -3.12 1.79
N ALA A 227 28.84 -2.19 1.13
CA ALA A 227 28.50 -0.78 1.23
C ALA A 227 28.63 -0.05 -0.10
N LYS A 228 27.83 1.01 -0.25
CA LYS A 228 28.04 2.03 -1.26
C LYS A 228 28.14 3.39 -0.62
N PHE A 229 28.78 4.31 -1.33
CA PHE A 229 28.83 5.70 -0.94
C PHE A 229 28.40 6.60 -2.10
N THR A 230 27.50 7.53 -1.82
CA THR A 230 27.10 8.59 -2.77
C THR A 230 27.43 9.94 -2.17
N SER A 231 28.18 10.78 -2.90
CA SER A 231 28.37 12.19 -2.48
C SER A 231 27.32 13.09 -3.12
N ALA A 232 26.46 13.67 -2.30
CA ALA A 232 25.52 14.74 -2.62
C ALA A 232 26.12 16.15 -2.45
N LEU A 233 27.25 16.30 -1.72
CA LEU A 233 27.81 17.62 -1.41
C LEU A 233 29.10 17.96 -2.15
N ASP A 234 29.68 17.00 -2.87
CA ASP A 234 30.98 17.14 -3.56
C ASP A 234 32.11 17.62 -2.62
N VAL A 235 32.13 17.07 -1.41
CA VAL A 235 33.11 17.42 -0.36
C VAL A 235 34.20 16.36 -0.18
N TYR A 236 34.29 15.37 -1.08
CA TYR A 236 35.20 14.24 -0.97
C TYR A 236 36.39 14.36 -1.92
N ASN A 237 37.57 13.99 -1.44
CA ASN A 237 38.78 14.01 -2.25
C ASN A 237 39.21 12.59 -2.62
N GLY A 238 38.64 12.07 -3.70
CA GLY A 238 39.06 10.82 -4.31
C GLY A 238 38.52 9.55 -3.62
N PRO A 239 39.15 8.39 -3.90
CA PRO A 239 38.64 7.10 -3.47
C PRO A 239 38.64 6.93 -1.95
N ILE A 240 37.64 6.19 -1.45
CA ILE A 240 37.44 5.96 -0.02
C ILE A 240 37.40 4.47 0.31
N ASP A 241 37.72 4.16 1.56
CA ASP A 241 37.58 2.83 2.14
C ASP A 241 36.65 2.89 3.36
N ILE A 242 36.01 1.76 3.69
CA ILE A 242 35.46 1.51 5.01
C ILE A 242 36.46 0.65 5.78
N VAL A 243 36.91 1.13 6.93
CA VAL A 243 37.76 0.38 7.86
C VAL A 243 36.94 -0.02 9.06
N PHE A 244 37.04 -1.30 9.45
CA PHE A 244 36.41 -1.82 10.65
C PHE A 244 37.33 -1.68 11.85
N PHE A 245 36.73 -1.36 12.98
CA PHE A 245 37.36 -1.20 14.28
C PHE A 245 36.68 -2.14 15.27
N SER A 246 37.43 -2.59 16.27
CA SER A 246 36.90 -3.39 17.36
C SER A 246 37.28 -2.79 18.71
N GLY A 247 36.35 -2.84 19.66
CA GLY A 247 36.61 -2.38 21.02
C GLY A 247 35.55 -2.85 21.99
N ILE A 248 35.79 -2.58 23.26
CA ILE A 248 34.84 -2.90 24.33
C ILE A 248 33.52 -2.17 24.05
N SER A 249 32.40 -2.87 24.21
CA SER A 249 31.07 -2.34 23.87
C SER A 249 30.68 -1.06 24.63
N THR A 250 31.28 -0.84 25.80
CA THR A 250 31.02 0.33 26.66
C THR A 250 31.98 1.50 26.44
N THR A 251 33.07 1.32 25.69
CA THR A 251 34.00 2.40 25.37
C THR A 251 33.50 3.21 24.19
N LYS A 252 34.01 4.43 24.04
CA LYS A 252 33.57 5.29 22.94
C LYS A 252 34.11 4.73 21.63
N LEU A 253 33.33 4.82 20.55
CA LEU A 253 33.68 4.18 19.26
C LEU A 253 35.02 4.68 18.69
N TYR A 254 35.36 5.96 18.91
CA TYR A 254 36.63 6.51 18.46
C TYR A 254 37.85 6.02 19.26
N GLU A 255 37.63 5.28 20.35
CA GLU A 255 38.66 4.59 21.14
C GLU A 255 38.81 3.12 20.69
N HIS A 256 37.98 2.65 19.75
CA HIS A 256 38.12 1.31 19.17
C HIS A 256 39.39 1.22 18.33
N THR A 257 39.98 0.02 18.26
CA THR A 257 41.22 -0.20 17.53
C THR A 257 40.92 -0.66 16.11
N ALA A 258 41.62 -0.12 15.12
CA ALA A 258 41.45 -0.51 13.73
C ALA A 258 41.83 -1.99 13.53
N THR A 259 41.02 -2.70 12.76
CA THR A 259 41.29 -4.07 12.33
C THR A 259 41.94 -4.08 10.95
N ASN A 260 42.36 -5.26 10.49
CA ASN A 260 42.82 -5.44 9.10
C ASN A 260 41.67 -5.58 8.10
N ILE A 261 40.42 -5.55 8.57
CA ILE A 261 39.23 -5.72 7.75
C ILE A 261 38.87 -4.38 7.13
N ARG A 262 38.80 -4.35 5.80
CA ARG A 262 38.46 -3.15 5.03
C ARG A 262 37.67 -3.49 3.78
N ILE A 263 36.98 -2.48 3.28
CA ILE A 263 36.23 -2.55 2.03
C ILE A 263 36.61 -1.32 1.21
N GLU A 264 37.05 -1.54 -0.03
CA GLU A 264 37.20 -0.45 -0.98
C GLU A 264 35.83 -0.09 -1.55
N ILE A 265 35.44 1.18 -1.43
CA ILE A 265 34.17 1.64 -1.96
C ILE A 265 34.34 2.04 -3.43
N PRO A 266 33.51 1.50 -4.34
CA PRO A 266 33.48 1.94 -5.73
C PRO A 266 33.12 3.43 -5.86
N THR A 267 33.76 4.12 -6.80
CA THR A 267 33.50 5.55 -7.07
C THR A 267 32.32 5.79 -8.02
N ASP A 268 31.77 4.71 -8.60
CA ASP A 268 30.64 4.73 -9.53
C ASP A 268 29.27 4.73 -8.83
N GLY A 269 29.27 4.76 -7.49
CA GLY A 269 28.07 4.70 -6.66
C GLY A 269 27.47 3.29 -6.49
N ASN A 270 28.13 2.25 -7.01
CA ASN A 270 27.72 0.88 -6.81
C ASN A 270 28.13 0.35 -5.43
N PHE A 271 27.50 -0.76 -5.04
CA PHE A 271 27.91 -1.53 -3.88
C PHE A 271 29.27 -2.17 -4.10
N SER A 272 30.08 -2.15 -3.05
CA SER A 272 31.35 -2.85 -2.99
C SER A 272 31.17 -4.35 -3.15
N GLN A 273 32.26 -5.04 -3.47
CA GLN A 273 32.33 -6.47 -3.20
C GLN A 273 32.05 -6.69 -1.70
N ALA A 274 31.21 -7.69 -1.41
CA ALA A 274 30.88 -8.00 -0.05
C ALA A 274 32.03 -8.76 0.64
N ILE A 275 32.18 -8.52 1.93
CA ILE A 275 33.14 -9.23 2.79
C ILE A 275 32.40 -9.99 3.88
N GLU A 276 33.03 -11.02 4.42
CA GLU A 276 32.54 -11.68 5.63
C GLU A 276 33.22 -11.10 6.86
N LEU A 277 32.41 -10.56 7.76
CA LEU A 277 32.85 -10.12 9.07
C LEU A 277 32.54 -11.25 10.08
N PRO A 278 33.56 -11.80 10.78
CA PRO A 278 33.35 -12.84 11.79
C PRO A 278 32.69 -12.26 13.04
N PRO A 279 32.10 -13.10 13.92
CA PRO A 279 31.57 -12.63 15.19
C PRO A 279 32.69 -12.02 16.05
N ALA A 280 32.37 -10.92 16.73
CA ALA A 280 33.28 -10.34 17.72
C ALA A 280 33.36 -11.24 18.97
N GLU A 281 34.46 -11.12 19.71
CA GLU A 281 34.57 -11.74 21.03
C GLU A 281 33.51 -11.22 22.00
N LYS A 282 33.19 -12.00 23.04
CA LYS A 282 32.18 -11.60 24.03
C LYS A 282 32.57 -10.28 24.70
N GLY A 283 31.69 -9.29 24.63
CA GLY A 283 31.92 -7.95 25.19
C GLY A 283 32.64 -6.98 24.25
N ILE A 284 33.05 -7.45 23.07
CA ILE A 284 33.59 -6.64 21.99
C ILE A 284 32.49 -6.35 20.97
N THR A 285 32.52 -5.17 20.36
CA THR A 285 31.67 -4.83 19.23
C THR A 285 32.50 -4.31 18.07
N TYR A 286 31.98 -4.47 16.86
CA TYR A 286 32.56 -3.83 15.69
C TYR A 286 31.95 -2.45 15.49
N SER A 287 32.79 -1.52 15.11
CA SER A 287 32.39 -0.28 14.48
C SER A 287 33.10 -0.12 13.14
N TYR A 288 32.65 0.80 12.31
CA TYR A 288 33.34 1.14 11.08
C TYR A 288 33.35 2.65 10.85
N LYS A 289 34.28 3.08 9.99
CA LYS A 289 34.46 4.48 9.61
C LYS A 289 34.84 4.57 8.14
N LEU A 290 34.31 5.58 7.45
CA LEU A 290 34.72 5.95 6.10
C LEU A 290 36.00 6.77 6.18
N VAL A 291 37.02 6.36 5.45
CA VAL A 291 38.35 6.96 5.46
C VAL A 291 38.88 7.17 4.04
N LYS A 292 39.88 8.03 3.90
CA LYS A 292 40.65 8.15 2.66
C LYS A 292 41.30 6.79 2.36
N ARG A 293 41.25 6.37 1.09
CA ARG A 293 41.79 5.07 0.66
C ARG A 293 43.22 4.84 1.16
N GLY A 294 43.45 3.65 1.70
CA GLY A 294 44.76 3.23 2.21
C GLY A 294 45.10 3.75 3.62
N THR A 295 44.29 4.64 4.21
CA THR A 295 44.53 5.18 5.55
C THR A 295 43.71 4.42 6.60
N LEU A 296 44.01 4.64 7.89
CA LEU A 296 43.25 4.05 8.99
C LEU A 296 42.23 5.01 9.59
N ASN A 297 42.51 6.32 9.61
CA ASN A 297 41.69 7.28 10.35
C ASN A 297 41.43 8.59 9.60
N ASP A 298 42.10 8.82 8.47
CA ASP A 298 42.04 10.10 7.78
C ASP A 298 40.68 10.21 7.09
N LEU A 299 39.97 11.29 7.41
CA LEU A 299 38.68 11.57 6.82
C LEU A 299 38.86 11.91 5.32
N PRO A 300 38.01 11.40 4.42
CA PRO A 300 38.14 11.62 2.97
C PRO A 300 37.64 13.01 2.51
N TYR A 301 37.61 14.01 3.40
CA TYR A 301 36.97 15.31 3.15
C TYR A 301 37.95 16.38 2.66
N ILE A 302 37.44 17.28 1.80
CA ILE A 302 38.11 18.53 1.42
C ILE A 302 37.90 19.54 2.55
N LEU A 303 38.95 19.77 3.35
CA LEU A 303 38.91 20.68 4.50
C LEU A 303 38.83 22.18 4.11
N THR A 304 38.99 22.50 2.82
CA THR A 304 38.97 23.87 2.28
C THR A 304 37.60 24.29 1.72
N ASN A 305 36.59 23.42 1.80
CA ASN A 305 35.24 23.72 1.35
C ASN A 305 34.52 24.61 2.40
N GLU A 306 33.53 25.41 2.01
CA GLU A 306 32.80 26.30 2.94
C GLU A 306 32.05 25.55 4.04
N LEU A 307 31.84 24.24 3.86
CA LEU A 307 31.20 23.35 4.82
C LEU A 307 32.21 22.80 5.82
N MET A 308 31.97 23.03 7.11
CA MET A 308 32.78 22.39 8.16
C MET A 308 32.71 20.85 8.03
N PRO A 309 33.85 20.15 8.01
CA PRO A 309 33.88 18.70 7.88
C PRO A 309 33.24 18.04 9.10
N ILE A 310 32.82 16.78 8.95
CA ILE A 310 32.40 15.96 10.08
C ILE A 310 33.57 15.86 11.08
N LYS A 311 33.26 15.94 12.37
CA LYS A 311 34.28 15.68 13.40
C LYS A 311 34.75 14.23 13.29
N PRO A 312 36.08 13.96 13.32
CA PRO A 312 36.62 12.59 13.22
C PRO A 312 36.02 11.60 14.22
N GLU A 313 35.62 12.05 15.41
CA GLU A 313 35.04 11.20 16.45
C GLU A 313 33.57 10.84 16.16
N SER A 314 32.89 11.59 15.27
CA SER A 314 31.48 11.42 14.94
C SER A 314 31.24 10.57 13.68
N SER A 315 32.31 10.15 12.99
CA SER A 315 32.23 9.36 11.76
C SER A 315 32.18 7.85 11.98
N TYR A 316 32.21 7.39 13.24
CA TYR A 316 32.09 5.97 13.56
C TYR A 316 30.63 5.53 13.58
N ARG A 317 30.39 4.28 13.18
CA ARG A 317 29.09 3.62 13.22
C ARG A 317 29.26 2.22 13.79
N ILE A 318 28.35 1.80 14.67
CA ILE A 318 28.33 0.43 15.19
C ILE A 318 27.83 -0.49 14.07
N VAL A 319 28.43 -1.66 13.93
CA VAL A 319 27.89 -2.72 13.08
C VAL A 319 26.81 -3.46 13.89
N ASP A 320 25.56 -3.45 13.44
CA ASP A 320 24.50 -4.30 13.98
C ASP A 320 24.73 -5.76 13.54
N PHE A 321 25.64 -6.44 14.26
CA PHE A 321 26.08 -7.79 13.91
C PHE A 321 24.97 -8.80 14.16
N ARG A 322 24.60 -9.53 13.09
CA ARG A 322 23.64 -10.63 13.14
C ARG A 322 24.14 -11.77 12.25
N ALA A 323 24.41 -12.91 12.87
CA ALA A 323 24.94 -14.08 12.20
C ALA A 323 24.01 -14.53 11.05
N GLY A 324 24.59 -14.84 9.89
CA GLY A 324 23.89 -15.30 8.71
C GLY A 324 23.20 -14.21 7.87
N TYR A 325 23.27 -12.95 8.29
CA TYR A 325 22.67 -11.83 7.56
C TYR A 325 23.59 -11.24 6.50
N THR A 326 22.97 -10.46 5.60
CA THR A 326 23.65 -9.68 4.57
C THR A 326 23.36 -8.21 4.82
N LEU A 327 24.25 -7.54 5.55
CA LEU A 327 24.12 -6.13 5.90
C LEU A 327 24.58 -5.25 4.75
N MET A 328 23.67 -4.39 4.31
CA MET A 328 23.94 -3.38 3.30
C MET A 328 23.98 -2.00 3.95
N ALA A 329 25.08 -1.28 3.77
CA ALA A 329 25.19 0.11 4.17
C ALA A 329 25.15 1.02 2.93
N ASP A 330 24.02 1.72 2.74
CA ASP A 330 23.91 2.82 1.78
C ASP A 330 24.23 4.14 2.47
N ILE A 331 25.41 4.69 2.16
CA ILE A 331 25.96 5.85 2.84
C ILE A 331 25.91 7.05 1.91
N MET A 332 25.41 8.17 2.42
CA MET A 332 25.37 9.44 1.71
C MET A 332 25.77 10.57 2.66
N ASP A 333 26.54 11.55 2.17
CA ASP A 333 26.80 12.79 2.90
C ASP A 333 25.60 13.74 2.85
N ARG A 334 25.39 14.51 3.93
CA ARG A 334 24.32 15.51 4.01
C ARG A 334 24.78 16.78 4.72
N LYS A 335 24.19 17.92 4.32
CA LYS A 335 24.37 19.19 5.04
C LYS A 335 23.58 19.12 6.34
N ASN A 336 24.21 19.50 7.45
CA ASN A 336 23.53 19.75 8.70
C ASN A 336 23.21 21.24 8.84
N VAL A 337 21.90 21.56 8.86
CA VAL A 337 21.38 22.91 9.11
C VAL A 337 20.77 22.93 10.50
N ARG A 338 21.11 23.92 11.34
CA ARG A 338 20.42 24.11 12.64
C ARG A 338 19.07 24.82 12.43
N THR A 339 18.17 24.65 13.39
CA THR A 339 16.84 25.29 13.46
C THR A 339 16.88 26.83 13.35
N SER A 340 18.04 27.46 13.54
CA SER A 340 18.26 28.90 13.39
C SER A 340 18.74 29.33 11.99
N GLY A 341 18.73 28.45 10.99
CA GLY A 341 19.10 28.75 9.60
C GLY A 341 20.60 28.84 9.30
N ILE A 342 21.47 28.66 10.30
CA ILE A 342 22.93 28.69 10.12
C ILE A 342 23.45 27.26 9.86
N THR A 343 24.07 27.03 8.70
CA THR A 343 24.73 25.77 8.33
C THR A 343 25.95 25.52 9.22
N LYS A 344 26.10 24.32 9.80
CA LYS A 344 27.20 24.01 10.73
C LYS A 344 28.11 22.84 10.35
N GLY A 345 27.89 22.19 9.22
CA GLY A 345 28.84 21.19 8.69
C GLY A 345 28.20 20.02 7.98
N THR A 346 28.96 18.94 7.81
CA THR A 346 28.56 17.72 7.10
C THR A 346 28.29 16.56 8.05
N SER A 347 27.36 15.67 7.70
CA SER A 347 27.15 14.37 8.35
C SER A 347 27.05 13.24 7.33
N PHE A 348 27.13 12.00 7.83
CA PHE A 348 26.75 10.82 7.07
C PHE A 348 25.31 10.42 7.43
N SER A 349 24.45 10.42 6.42
CA SER A 349 23.22 9.65 6.39
C SER A 349 23.58 8.21 6.02
N VAL A 350 23.36 7.28 6.94
CA VAL A 350 23.60 5.86 6.69
C VAL A 350 22.26 5.15 6.76
N ILE A 351 21.99 4.36 5.74
CA ILE A 351 20.87 3.44 5.69
C ILE A 351 21.45 2.03 5.77
N GLU A 352 21.21 1.36 6.89
CA GLU A 352 21.61 -0.03 7.10
C GLU A 352 20.37 -0.92 7.09
N THR A 353 20.41 -1.96 6.27
CA THR A 353 19.30 -2.92 6.16
C THR A 353 19.81 -4.29 5.76
N ASP A 354 19.15 -5.34 6.25
CA ASP A 354 19.34 -6.68 5.71
C ASP A 354 18.57 -6.75 4.40
N ILE A 355 19.29 -6.93 3.29
CA ILE A 355 18.64 -6.90 1.97
C ILE A 355 17.64 -8.05 1.80
N LYS A 356 17.81 -9.16 2.55
CA LYS A 356 16.83 -10.25 2.58
C LYS A 356 15.45 -9.77 2.97
N PHE A 357 15.36 -8.74 3.81
CA PHE A 357 14.10 -8.15 4.22
C PHE A 357 13.20 -7.82 3.02
N PHE A 358 13.72 -7.30 1.90
CA PHE A 358 12.88 -6.90 0.77
C PHE A 358 12.30 -8.08 -0.01
N PHE A 359 12.84 -9.28 0.17
CA PHE A 359 12.45 -10.47 -0.58
C PHE A 359 11.76 -11.53 0.27
N ASP A 360 11.97 -11.51 1.59
CA ASP A 360 11.28 -12.37 2.54
C ASP A 360 9.77 -12.08 2.59
N ASN A 361 8.98 -13.13 2.83
CA ASN A 361 7.51 -13.09 2.84
C ASN A 361 6.92 -12.28 3.99
#